data_AF-A0A452SRJ9-F1
#
_entry.id   AF-A0A452SRJ9-F1
#
_cell.length_a   1.000
_cell.length_b   1.000
_cell.length_c   1.000
_cell.angle_alpha   90.00
_cell.angle_beta   90.00
_cell.angle_gamma   90.00
#
_symmetry.space_group_name_H-M   'P 1'
#
loop_
_entity.id
_entity.type
_entity.pdbx_description
1 polymer ?
#
loop_
_entity_poly.entity_id
_entity_poly.type
_entity_poly.pdbx_seq_one_letter_code
_entity_poly.pdbx_strand_id
1 'polypeptide(L)' 'LLDDTDILIMIYENDDVKEAVVYNDRMFCIRTALDLTMRQQILLKEQWTKYEEDKFYLELYLKEHLLLVFLIETILIGIR' A
#
# COMPACT_ATOMS: atom_id res chain seq x y z
N LEU A 1 15.53 -26.56 -14.32
CA LEU A 1 15.80 -25.25 -14.93
C LEU A 1 14.45 -24.55 -14.90
N LEU A 2 14.18 -23.77 -13.86
CA LEU A 2 13.14 -22.75 -13.97
C LEU A 2 13.80 -21.70 -14.86
N ASP A 3 13.23 -21.48 -16.04
CA ASP A 3 13.77 -20.49 -16.96
C ASP A 3 13.56 -19.10 -16.33
N ASP A 4 14.44 -18.13 -16.59
CA ASP A 4 14.38 -16.80 -15.95
C ASP A 4 13.00 -16.11 -16.10
N THR A 5 12.22 -16.52 -17.11
CA THR A 5 10.81 -16.17 -17.33
C THR A 5 9.86 -16.69 -16.24
N ASP A 6 10.05 -17.92 -15.76
CA ASP A 6 9.23 -18.53 -14.70
C ASP A 6 9.49 -17.87 -13.35
N ILE A 7 10.74 -17.44 -13.11
CA ILE A 7 11.12 -16.68 -11.92
C ILE A 7 10.48 -15.28 -11.96
N LEU A 8 10.49 -14.62 -13.12
CA LEU A 8 9.87 -13.31 -13.29
C LEU A 8 8.35 -13.35 -13.09
N ILE A 9 7.66 -14.35 -13.65
CA ILE A 9 6.21 -14.54 -13.46
C ILE A 9 5.89 -14.82 -11.99
N MET A 10 6.67 -15.67 -11.32
CA MET A 10 6.47 -15.94 -9.89
C MET A 10 6.70 -14.72 -9.00
N ILE A 11 7.60 -13.81 -9.35
CA ILE A 11 7.82 -12.56 -8.60
C ILE A 11 6.69 -11.56 -8.88
N TYR A 12 6.29 -11.42 -10.14
CA TYR A 12 5.26 -10.46 -10.58
C TYR A 12 3.88 -10.84 -10.00
N GLU A 13 3.49 -12.12 -10.09
CA GLU A 13 2.27 -12.59 -9.44
C GLU A 13 2.32 -12.39 -7.92
N ASN A 14 3.49 -12.57 -7.28
CA ASN A 14 3.59 -12.38 -5.84
C ASN A 14 3.41 -10.92 -5.42
N ASP A 15 3.98 -9.97 -6.17
CA ASP A 15 3.92 -8.55 -5.82
C ASP A 15 2.56 -7.94 -6.15
N ASP A 16 1.96 -8.28 -7.31
CA ASP A 16 0.59 -7.88 -7.65
C ASP A 16 -0.43 -8.49 -6.67
N VAL A 17 -0.25 -9.75 -6.28
CA VAL A 17 -1.11 -10.41 -5.28
C VAL A 17 -0.93 -9.79 -3.90
N LYS A 18 0.30 -9.44 -3.50
CA LYS A 18 0.54 -8.70 -2.24
C LYS A 18 -0.14 -7.34 -2.24
N GLU A 19 -0.06 -6.60 -3.35
CA GLU A 19 -0.73 -5.30 -3.47
C GLU A 19 -2.25 -5.44 -3.41
N ALA A 20 -2.81 -6.46 -4.08
CA ALA A 20 -4.24 -6.77 -4.03
C ALA A 20 -4.71 -7.14 -2.60
N VAL A 21 -3.91 -7.90 -1.85
CA VAL A 21 -4.20 -8.22 -0.44
C VAL A 21 -4.18 -6.96 0.43
N VAL A 22 -3.16 -6.12 0.29
CA VAL A 22 -3.07 -4.84 1.04
C VAL A 22 -4.25 -3.91 0.70
N TYR A 23 -4.65 -3.85 -0.57
CA TYR A 23 -5.81 -3.07 -1.00
C TYR A 23 -7.11 -3.61 -0.38
N ASN A 24 -7.32 -4.92 -0.39
CA ASN A 24 -8.49 -5.55 0.19
C ASN A 24 -8.57 -5.35 1.72
N ASP A 25 -7.45 -5.49 2.42
CA ASP A 25 -7.37 -5.24 3.86
C ASP A 25 -7.69 -3.78 4.20
N ARG A 26 -7.14 -2.81 3.44
CA ARG A 26 -7.48 -1.39 3.58
C ARG A 26 -8.97 -1.15 3.36
N MET A 27 -9.54 -1.72 2.32
CA MET A 27 -10.95 -1.56 1.99
C MET A 27 -11.84 -2.15 3.09
N PHE A 28 -11.45 -3.27 3.68
CA PHE A 28 -12.13 -3.86 4.83
C PHE A 28 -12.06 -2.97 6.07
N CYS A 29 -10.88 -2.44 6.40
CA CYS A 29 -10.70 -1.51 7.52
C CYS A 29 -11.57 -0.25 7.35
N ILE A 30 -11.58 0.35 6.15
CA ILE A 30 -12.38 1.55 5.84
C ILE A 30 -13.88 1.24 5.96
N ARG A 31 -14.34 0.12 5.37
CA ARG A 31 -15.75 -0.30 5.46
C ARG A 31 -16.19 -0.54 6.90
N THR A 32 -15.32 -1.15 7.72
CA THR A 32 -15.60 -1.41 9.13
C THR A 32 -15.62 -0.11 9.93
N ALA A 33 -14.67 0.81 9.71
CA ALA A 33 -14.68 2.12 10.33
C ALA A 33 -15.94 2.93 9.96
N LEU A 34 -16.38 2.83 8.71
CA LEU A 34 -17.62 3.46 8.24
C LEU A 34 -18.85 2.87 8.94
N ASP A 35 -18.98 1.53 9.01
CA ASP A 35 -20.09 0.87 9.70
C ASP A 35 -20.13 1.24 11.20
N LEU A 36 -18.97 1.28 11.87
CA LEU A 36 -18.86 1.72 13.26
C LEU A 36 -19.26 3.19 13.44
N THR A 37 -18.84 4.06 12.53
CA THR A 37 -19.22 5.48 12.52
C THR A 37 -20.72 5.66 12.32
N MET A 38 -21.32 4.90 11.40
CA MET A 38 -22.77 4.92 11.14
C MET A 38 -23.57 4.46 12.36
N ARG A 39 -23.05 3.51 13.14
CA ARG A 39 -23.66 3.03 14.38
C ARG A 39 -23.34 3.92 15.59
N GLN A 40 -22.50 4.94 15.44
CA GLN A 40 -21.96 5.75 16.54
C GLN A 40 -21.29 4.90 17.63
N GLN A 41 -20.63 3.81 17.22
CA GLN A 41 -19.96 2.86 18.09
C GLN A 41 -18.44 2.94 17.91
N ILE A 42 -17.71 2.57 18.95
CA ILE A 42 -16.25 2.46 18.95
C ILE A 42 -15.83 0.99 19.14
N LEU A 43 -14.68 0.63 18.57
CA LEU A 43 -14.07 -0.68 18.78
C LEU A 43 -13.70 -0.88 20.26
N LEU A 44 -13.76 -2.13 20.72
CA LEU A 44 -13.25 -2.51 22.03
C LEU A 44 -11.73 -2.31 22.07
N LYS A 45 -11.18 -1.90 23.22
CA LYS A 45 -9.74 -1.59 23.36
C LYS A 45 -8.81 -2.73 22.96
N GLU A 46 -9.25 -3.97 23.14
CA GLU A 46 -8.50 -5.18 22.76
C GLU A 46 -8.35 -5.31 21.23
N GLN A 47 -9.27 -4.71 20.46
CA GLN A 47 -9.28 -4.72 19.01
C GLN A 47 -8.62 -3.49 18.40
N TRP A 48 -8.06 -2.59 19.22
CA TRP A 48 -7.36 -1.41 18.73
C TRP A 48 -6.00 -1.82 18.18
N THR A 49 -5.72 -1.36 16.96
CA THR A 49 -4.41 -1.52 16.34
C THR A 49 -3.38 -0.82 17.22
N LYS A 50 -2.35 -1.56 17.63
CA LYS A 50 -1.24 -0.99 18.38
C LYS A 50 -0.35 -0.20 17.43
N TYR A 51 0.29 0.84 17.96
CA TYR A 51 1.22 1.66 17.18
C TYR A 51 2.36 0.84 16.55
N GLU A 52 2.89 -0.14 17.28
CA GLU A 52 3.99 -1.00 16.83
C GLU A 52 3.58 -1.97 15.70
N GLU A 53 2.28 -2.25 15.58
CA GLU A 53 1.70 -3.17 14.59
C GLU A 53 1.19 -2.43 13.35
N ASP A 54 1.15 -1.09 13.38
CA ASP A 54 0.73 -0.27 12.25
C ASP A 54 1.81 -0.27 11.18
N LYS A 55 1.40 -0.55 9.94
CA LYS A 55 2.31 -0.74 8.81
C LYS A 55 2.16 0.42 7.84
N PHE A 56 3.24 1.17 7.66
CA PHE A 56 3.30 2.35 6.79
C PHE A 56 3.37 2.02 5.29
N TYR A 57 2.45 1.18 4.81
CA TYR A 57 2.40 0.74 3.41
C TYR A 57 2.21 1.90 2.41
N LEU A 58 1.55 2.98 2.82
CA LEU A 58 1.27 4.12 1.95
C LEU A 58 2.47 5.07 1.84
N GLU A 59 3.32 5.11 2.87
CA GLU A 59 4.49 5.99 2.91
C GLU A 59 5.51 5.62 1.82
N LEU A 60 5.73 4.33 1.59
CA LEU A 60 6.59 3.83 0.51
C LEU A 60 6.10 4.30 -0.86
N TYR A 61 4.81 4.13 -1.14
CA TYR A 61 4.20 4.51 -2.42
C TYR A 61 4.24 6.02 -2.65
N LEU A 62 3.93 6.81 -1.61
CA LEU A 62 4.01 8.27 -1.68
C LEU A 62 5.44 8.76 -1.90
N LYS A 63 6.43 8.11 -1.26
CA LYS A 63 7.84 8.46 -1.40
C LYS A 63 8.36 8.15 -2.81
N GLU A 64 8.02 7.00 -3.36
CA GLU A 64 8.38 6.64 -4.74
C GLU A 64 7.80 7.62 -5.75
N HIS A 65 6.50 7.92 -5.66
CA HIS A 65 5.87 8.90 -6.54
C HIS A 65 6.46 10.30 -6.41
N LEU A 66 6.76 10.76 -5.18
CA LEU A 66 7.39 12.06 -4.95
C LEU A 66 8.80 12.13 -5.55
N LEU A 67 9.60 11.07 -5.38
CA LEU A 67 10.94 10.97 -5.97
C LEU A 67 10.87 10.98 -7.51
N LEU A 68 9.87 10.31 -8.08
CA LEU A 68 9.68 10.24 -9.52
C LEU A 68 9.24 11.59 -10.10
N VAL A 69 8.36 12.32 -9.42
CA VAL A 69 8.00 13.70 -9.78
C VAL A 69 9.23 14.61 -9.71
N PHE A 70 10.02 14.52 -8.63
CA PHE A 70 11.24 15.32 -8.48
C PHE A 70 12.28 15.02 -9.57
N LEU A 71 12.42 13.75 -9.95
CA LEU A 71 13.30 13.33 -11.05
C LEU A 71 12.83 13.89 -12.38
N ILE A 72 11.52 13.82 -12.67
CA ILE A 72 10.93 14.40 -13.89
C ILE A 72 11.14 15.91 -13.94
N GLU A 73 10.91 16.63 -12.84
CA GLU A 73 11.14 18.07 -12.76
C GLU A 73 12.61 18.42 -13.00
N THR A 74 13.53 17.69 -12.39
CA THR A 74 14.98 17.90 -12.56
C THR A 74 15.41 17.68 -14.02
N ILE A 75 14.91 16.63 -14.66
CA ILE A 75 15.19 16.33 -16.07
C ILE A 75 14.57 17.41 -16.98
N LEU A 76 13.33 17.82 -16.72
CA LEU A 76 12.63 18.83 -17.50
C LEU A 76 13.30 20.21 -17.41
N ILE A 77 13.79 20.58 -16.23
CA ILE A 77 14.57 21.81 -16.00
C ILE A 77 15.94 21.71 -16.69
N GLY A 78 16.59 20.55 -16.66
CA GLY A 78 17.90 20.35 -17.30
C GLY A 78 17.88 20.29 -18.84
N ILE A 79 16.72 20.04 -19.45
CA ILE A 79 16.53 20.04 -20.91
C ILE A 79 16.19 21.45 -21.45
N ARG A 80 15.80 22.39 -20.59
CA ARG A 80 15.40 23.76 -20.95
C ARG A 80 16.56 24.74 -20.86
#